data_AF-A0AAU4GJY9-F1
#
_entry.id   AF-A0AAU4GJY9-F1
#
_cell.length_a   1.000
_cell.length_b   1.000
_cell.length_c   1.000
_cell.angle_alpha   90.00
_cell.angle_beta   90.00
_cell.angle_gamma   90.00
#
_symmetry.space_group_name_H-M   'P 1'
#
loop_
_entity.id
_entity.type
_entity.pdbx_description
1 polymer ?
#
loop_
_entity_poly.entity_id
_entity_poly.type
_entity_poly.pdbx_seq_one_letter_code
_entity_poly.pdbx_strand_id
1 'polypeptide(L)'
;MIQNIASVITTVSVFLAMLSLRASQQQRRRQFETLYVQRYWALMDKLSLDALRGVPMRDVGEDDERVMRAYVRLCEDQLELREKGWIGDSTWQIWAEGMRAQLQRWPFATVWKEMQQVPGEFRLLRLLLERDAVWDPCTLSWARRRLAGVTGPRTI
;
A
#
# COMPACT_ATOMS: atom_id res chain seq x y z
N MET A 1 29.20 -40.32 -18.32
CA MET A 1 28.06 -39.75 -19.09
C MET A 1 26.80 -39.55 -18.23
N ILE A 2 26.38 -40.54 -17.43
CA ILE A 2 25.16 -40.45 -16.57
C ILE A 2 25.24 -39.34 -15.50
N GLN A 3 26.41 -39.09 -14.91
CA GLN A 3 26.60 -38.03 -13.91
C GLN A 3 26.34 -36.61 -14.46
N ASN A 4 26.68 -36.35 -15.73
CA ASN A 4 26.45 -35.04 -16.37
C ASN A 4 24.95 -34.80 -16.65
N ILE A 5 24.19 -35.87 -16.93
CA ILE A 5 22.74 -35.78 -17.15
C ILE A 5 22.04 -35.48 -15.83
N ALA A 6 22.44 -36.15 -14.74
CA ALA A 6 21.89 -35.91 -13.41
C ALA A 6 22.12 -34.46 -12.93
N SER A 7 23.33 -33.92 -13.10
CA SER A 7 23.64 -32.54 -12.69
C SER A 7 22.85 -31.49 -13.49
N VAL A 8 22.63 -31.73 -14.79
CA VAL A 8 21.81 -30.86 -15.64
C VAL A 8 20.36 -30.87 -15.15
N ILE A 9 19.79 -32.05 -14.86
CA ILE A 9 18.42 -32.17 -14.35
C ILE A 9 18.27 -31.44 -13.00
N THR A 10 19.17 -31.66 -12.05
CA THR A 10 19.12 -30.98 -10.74
C THR A 10 19.18 -29.47 -10.89
N THR A 11 20.06 -28.96 -11.77
CA THR A 11 20.20 -27.52 -12.01
C THR A 11 18.90 -26.91 -12.57
N VAL A 12 18.28 -27.58 -13.54
CA VAL A 12 17.00 -27.15 -14.11
C VAL A 12 15.89 -27.17 -13.06
N SER A 13 15.80 -28.21 -12.22
CA SER A 13 14.81 -28.29 -11.15
C SER A 13 14.95 -27.16 -10.12
N VAL A 14 16.18 -26.85 -9.70
CA VAL A 14 16.45 -25.74 -8.78
C VAL A 14 16.02 -24.41 -9.40
N PHE A 15 16.34 -24.20 -10.68
CA PHE A 15 15.97 -23.00 -11.41
C PHE A 15 14.44 -22.84 -11.52
N LEU A 16 13.74 -23.91 -11.88
CA LEU A 16 12.27 -23.92 -11.92
C LEU A 16 11.66 -23.64 -10.54
N ALA A 17 12.17 -24.25 -9.48
CA ALA A 17 11.72 -23.98 -8.11
C ALA A 17 11.90 -22.51 -7.72
N MET A 18 13.02 -21.88 -8.10
CA MET A 18 13.23 -20.45 -7.88
C MET A 18 12.20 -19.58 -8.63
N LEU A 19 11.87 -19.93 -9.88
CA LEU A 19 10.85 -19.22 -10.64
C LEU A 19 9.46 -19.39 -10.03
N SER A 20 9.09 -20.61 -9.61
CA SER A 20 7.82 -20.89 -8.95
C SER A 20 7.68 -20.14 -7.62
N LEU A 21 8.74 -20.07 -6.82
CA LEU A 21 8.75 -19.27 -5.58
C LEU A 21 8.54 -17.79 -5.88
N ARG A 22 9.21 -17.23 -6.89
CA ARG A 22 9.00 -15.83 -7.29
C ARG A 22 7.57 -15.57 -7.75
N ALA A 23 7.00 -16.44 -8.58
CA ALA A 23 5.62 -16.34 -9.03
C ALA A 23 4.63 -16.42 -7.85
N SER A 24 4.85 -17.34 -6.89
CA SER A 24 4.05 -17.46 -5.67
C SER A 24 4.08 -16.18 -4.83
N GLN A 25 5.26 -15.58 -4.66
CA GLN A 25 5.41 -14.33 -3.91
C GLN A 25 4.72 -13.15 -4.62
N GLN A 26 4.81 -13.09 -5.95
CA GLN A 26 4.10 -12.09 -6.73
C GLN A 26 2.58 -12.24 -6.60
N GLN A 27 2.07 -13.47 -6.65
CA GLN A 27 0.65 -13.73 -6.48
C GLN A 27 0.16 -13.33 -5.09
N ARG A 28 0.90 -13.67 -4.02
CA ARG A 28 0.56 -13.24 -2.65
C ARG A 28 0.49 -11.73 -2.53
N ARG A 29 1.43 -10.99 -3.12
CA ARG A 29 1.36 -9.52 -3.14
C ARG A 29 0.12 -9.01 -3.84
N ARG A 30 -0.20 -9.53 -5.03
CA ARG A 30 -1.44 -9.14 -5.75
C ARG A 30 -2.68 -9.40 -4.90
N GLN A 31 -2.73 -10.51 -4.16
CA GLN A 31 -3.82 -10.81 -3.23
C GLN A 31 -3.91 -9.77 -2.10
N PHE A 32 -2.78 -9.37 -1.50
CA PHE A 32 -2.77 -8.28 -0.51
C PHE A 32 -3.20 -6.95 -1.11
N GLU A 33 -2.71 -6.59 -2.28
CA GLU A 33 -3.12 -5.37 -2.99
C GLU A 33 -4.63 -5.35 -3.20
N THR A 34 -5.20 -6.44 -3.72
CA THR A 34 -6.65 -6.59 -3.93
C THR A 34 -7.43 -6.53 -2.61
N LEU A 35 -6.96 -7.17 -1.55
CA LEU A 35 -7.61 -7.14 -0.23
C LEU A 35 -7.74 -5.71 0.31
N TYR A 36 -6.70 -4.90 0.15
CA TYR A 36 -6.70 -3.51 0.64
C TYR A 36 -7.52 -2.57 -0.24
N VAL A 37 -7.57 -2.79 -1.56
CA VAL A 37 -8.56 -2.16 -2.43
C VAL A 37 -9.98 -2.54 -1.99
N GLN A 38 -10.17 -3.83 -1.67
CA GLN A 38 -11.29 -4.44 -0.94
C GLN A 38 -11.80 -3.55 0.20
N ARG A 39 -10.93 -3.43 1.20
CA ARG A 39 -11.16 -2.67 2.44
C ARG A 39 -11.40 -1.18 2.19
N TYR A 40 -10.70 -0.59 1.23
CA TYR A 40 -10.91 0.81 0.85
C TYR A 40 -12.34 1.05 0.38
N TRP A 41 -12.82 0.27 -0.61
CA TRP A 41 -14.18 0.44 -1.11
C TRP A 41 -15.23 0.11 -0.05
N ALA A 42 -15.01 -0.93 0.75
CA ALA A 42 -15.89 -1.27 1.87
C ALA A 42 -15.98 -0.16 2.94
N LEU A 43 -15.01 0.74 3.03
CA LEU A 43 -15.10 1.95 3.84
C LEU A 43 -15.85 3.05 3.08
N MET A 44 -15.46 3.34 1.83
CA MET A 44 -16.07 4.43 1.05
C MET A 44 -17.58 4.22 0.81
N ASP A 45 -18.02 2.97 0.65
CA ASP A 45 -19.44 2.62 0.46
C ASP A 45 -20.31 2.92 1.69
N LYS A 46 -19.70 3.15 2.85
CA LYS A 46 -20.40 3.49 4.10
C LYS A 46 -20.54 4.99 4.33
N LEU A 47 -19.86 5.81 3.52
CA LEU A 47 -19.93 7.26 3.66
C LEU A 47 -21.27 7.79 3.15
N SER A 48 -21.78 8.81 3.82
CA SER A 48 -22.89 9.60 3.32
C SER A 48 -22.54 10.27 1.98
N LEU A 49 -23.57 10.58 1.18
CA LEU A 49 -23.39 11.29 -0.08
C LEU A 49 -22.74 12.66 0.11
N ASP A 50 -23.01 13.33 1.23
CA ASP A 50 -22.46 14.65 1.51
C ASP A 50 -20.96 14.57 1.82
N ALA A 51 -20.55 13.58 2.63
CA ALA A 51 -19.14 13.29 2.88
C ALA A 51 -18.39 12.87 1.60
N LEU A 52 -19.00 12.03 0.75
CA LEU A 52 -18.43 11.63 -0.54
C LEU A 52 -18.27 12.80 -1.51
N ARG A 53 -19.24 13.71 -1.56
CA ARG A 53 -19.17 14.92 -2.38
C ARG A 53 -18.15 15.92 -1.85
N GLY A 54 -17.74 15.79 -0.59
CA GLY A 54 -16.76 16.68 0.02
C GLY A 54 -17.24 18.12 0.09
N VAL A 55 -18.55 18.34 0.21
CA VAL A 55 -19.14 19.68 0.36
C VAL A 55 -18.92 20.12 1.80
N PRO A 56 -18.16 21.19 2.08
CA PRO A 56 -17.90 21.61 3.45
C PRO A 56 -19.21 21.86 4.21
N MET A 57 -19.49 21.00 5.18
CA MET A 57 -20.60 21.16 6.12
C MET A 57 -20.06 21.60 7.48
N ARG A 58 -20.97 22.10 8.33
CA ARG A 58 -20.62 22.60 9.66
C ARG A 58 -20.03 21.51 10.54
N ASP A 59 -20.60 20.31 10.48
CA ASP A 59 -20.25 19.16 11.32
C ASP A 59 -20.19 17.89 10.44
N VAL A 60 -19.25 16.99 10.75
CA VAL A 60 -19.18 15.65 10.14
C VAL A 60 -20.06 14.73 10.99
N GLY A 61 -20.93 13.94 10.35
CA GLY A 61 -21.76 12.97 11.08
C GLY A 61 -20.90 11.92 11.78
N GLU A 62 -21.34 11.40 12.94
CA GLU A 62 -20.57 10.45 13.75
C GLU A 62 -20.19 9.18 12.96
N ASP A 63 -21.11 8.65 12.16
CA ASP A 63 -20.86 7.47 11.31
C ASP A 63 -19.80 7.75 10.23
N ASP A 64 -19.87 8.91 9.59
CA ASP A 64 -18.91 9.36 8.58
C ASP A 64 -17.52 9.57 9.20
N GLU A 65 -17.47 10.20 10.37
CA GLU A 65 -16.24 10.39 11.13
C GLU A 65 -15.59 9.04 11.46
N ARG A 66 -16.38 8.06 11.93
CA ARG A 66 -15.89 6.71 12.20
C ARG A 66 -15.28 6.05 10.97
N VAL A 67 -15.90 6.21 9.81
CA VAL A 67 -15.37 5.70 8.54
C VAL A 67 -14.07 6.40 8.15
N MET A 68 -13.97 7.72 8.33
CA MET A 68 -12.75 8.48 8.06
C MET A 68 -11.60 8.10 8.99
N ARG A 69 -11.88 7.90 10.29
CA ARG A 69 -10.88 7.40 11.25
C ARG A 69 -10.39 6.00 10.87
N ALA A 70 -11.28 5.14 10.40
CA ALA A 70 -10.92 3.82 9.88
C ALA A 70 -10.08 3.91 8.59
N TYR A 71 -10.37 4.87 7.72
CA TYR A 71 -9.56 5.15 6.52
C TYR A 71 -8.15 5.64 6.87
N VAL A 72 -8.00 6.53 7.85
CA VAL A 72 -6.67 6.99 8.32
C VAL A 72 -5.85 5.79 8.83
N ARG A 73 -6.46 4.90 9.61
CA ARG A 73 -5.81 3.64 10.06
C ARG A 73 -5.45 2.72 8.90
N LEU A 74 -6.33 2.61 7.89
CA LEU A 74 -6.05 1.84 6.68
C LEU A 74 -4.81 2.36 5.95
N CYS A 75 -4.63 3.67 5.87
CA CYS A 75 -3.47 4.28 5.23
C CYS A 75 -2.16 3.93 5.95
N GLU A 76 -2.15 3.97 7.29
CA GLU A 76 -0.98 3.55 8.07
C GLU A 76 -0.67 2.05 7.85
N ASP A 77 -1.68 1.17 7.90
CA ASP A 77 -1.51 -0.27 7.62
C ASP A 77 -0.87 -0.49 6.22
N GLN A 78 -1.35 0.24 5.21
CA GLN A 78 -0.85 0.15 3.83
C GLN A 78 0.60 0.62 3.72
N LEU A 79 0.96 1.68 4.45
CA LEU A 79 2.32 2.20 4.55
C LEU A 79 3.25 1.19 5.22
N GLU A 80 2.83 0.52 6.29
CA GLU A 80 3.61 -0.53 6.95
C GLU A 80 3.83 -1.74 6.02
N LEU A 81 2.82 -2.11 5.22
CA LEU A 81 2.97 -3.14 4.20
C LEU A 81 3.95 -2.73 3.11
N ARG A 82 3.92 -1.46 2.69
CA ARG A 82 4.89 -0.91 1.75
C ARG A 82 6.30 -0.90 2.34
N GLU A 83 6.47 -0.50 3.60
CA GLU A 83 7.74 -0.51 4.33
C GLU A 83 8.42 -1.89 4.27
N LYS A 84 7.60 -2.95 4.36
CA LYS A 84 7.97 -4.37 4.29
C LYS A 84 8.06 -4.95 2.87
N GLY A 85 7.70 -4.19 1.83
CA GLY A 85 7.78 -4.62 0.42
C GLY A 85 6.64 -5.52 -0.06
N TRP A 86 5.49 -5.51 0.63
CA TRP A 86 4.28 -6.25 0.20
C TRP A 86 3.44 -5.52 -0.83
N ILE A 87 3.66 -4.22 -1.02
CA ILE A 87 3.03 -3.41 -2.07
C ILE A 87 4.06 -3.14 -3.17
N GLY A 88 3.71 -3.44 -4.42
CA GLY A 88 4.58 -3.21 -5.58
C GLY A 88 4.83 -1.72 -5.86
N ASP A 89 5.94 -1.38 -6.52
CA ASP A 89 6.32 0.01 -6.77
C ASP A 89 5.26 0.78 -7.59
N SER A 90 4.69 0.14 -8.62
CA SER A 90 3.65 0.77 -9.46
C SER A 90 2.35 1.02 -8.69
N THR A 91 1.96 0.07 -7.83
CA THR A 91 0.78 0.19 -6.97
C THR A 91 0.99 1.28 -5.94
N TRP A 92 2.18 1.33 -5.35
CA TRP A 92 2.57 2.31 -4.35
C TRP A 92 2.45 3.75 -4.87
N GLN A 93 2.92 4.03 -6.09
CA GLN A 93 2.82 5.37 -6.67
C GLN A 93 1.37 5.87 -6.71
N ILE A 94 0.45 5.04 -7.20
CA ILE A 94 -0.97 5.36 -7.30
C ILE A 94 -1.58 5.56 -5.89
N TRP A 95 -1.26 4.67 -4.96
CA TRP A 95 -1.83 4.71 -3.62
C TRP A 95 -1.33 5.91 -2.82
N ALA A 96 -0.04 6.22 -2.88
CA ALA A 96 0.57 7.35 -2.20
C ALA A 96 -0.03 8.68 -2.67
N GLU A 97 -0.26 8.82 -3.98
CA GLU A 97 -0.93 9.99 -4.55
C GLU A 97 -2.40 10.08 -4.08
N GLY A 98 -3.14 8.98 -4.16
CA GLY A 98 -4.53 8.92 -3.70
C GLY A 98 -4.70 9.24 -2.22
N MET A 99 -3.84 8.71 -1.35
CA MET A 99 -3.83 9.00 0.09
C MET A 99 -3.63 10.49 0.36
N ARG A 100 -2.63 11.11 -0.30
CA ARG A 100 -2.36 12.55 -0.15
C ARG A 100 -3.56 13.38 -0.59
N ALA A 101 -4.10 13.10 -1.77
CA ALA A 101 -5.22 13.84 -2.32
C ALA A 101 -6.47 13.73 -1.42
N GLN A 102 -6.78 12.53 -0.93
CA GLN A 102 -7.94 12.30 -0.09
C GLN A 102 -7.80 12.95 1.29
N LEU A 103 -6.65 12.81 1.96
CA LEU A 103 -6.42 13.40 3.28
C LEU A 103 -6.29 14.93 3.27
N GLN A 104 -6.10 15.54 2.11
CA GLN A 104 -6.12 17.01 1.95
C GLN A 104 -7.53 17.56 1.69
N ARG A 105 -8.51 16.70 1.37
CA ARG A 105 -9.87 17.11 1.03
C ARG A 105 -10.80 17.06 2.25
N TRP A 106 -11.73 18.00 2.35
CA TRP A 106 -12.84 17.88 3.31
C TRP A 106 -13.73 16.68 2.93
N PRO A 107 -14.21 15.88 3.88
CA PRO A 107 -14.08 15.99 5.35
C PRO A 107 -12.83 15.32 5.96
N PHE A 108 -12.11 14.49 5.19
CA PHE A 108 -10.96 13.72 5.68
C PHE A 108 -9.85 14.58 6.30
N ALA A 109 -9.60 15.77 5.74
CA ALA A 109 -8.61 16.70 6.28
C ALA A 109 -8.92 17.15 7.71
N THR A 110 -10.20 17.30 8.06
CA THR A 110 -10.63 17.67 9.41
C THR A 110 -10.34 16.54 10.39
N VAL A 111 -10.79 15.32 10.06
CA VAL A 111 -10.58 14.13 10.90
C VAL A 111 -9.10 13.81 11.06
N TRP A 112 -8.32 13.96 9.99
CA TRP A 112 -6.86 13.78 10.06
C TRP A 112 -6.19 14.77 11.02
N LYS A 113 -6.59 16.05 10.98
CA LYS A 113 -6.03 17.08 11.88
C LYS A 113 -6.28 16.80 13.36
N GLU A 114 -7.37 16.13 13.69
CA GLU A 114 -7.66 15.66 15.04
C GLU A 114 -6.82 14.44 15.40
N MET A 115 -6.75 13.44 14.52
CA MET A 115 -6.04 12.19 14.78
C MET A 115 -4.52 12.38 14.93
N GLN A 116 -3.92 13.32 14.21
CA GLN A 116 -2.49 13.61 14.33
C GLN A 116 -2.09 14.19 15.71
N GLN A 117 -3.05 14.66 16.52
CA GLN A 117 -2.78 15.15 17.87
C GLN A 117 -2.42 14.03 18.85
N VAL A 118 -2.78 12.77 18.54
CA VAL A 118 -2.44 11.61 19.37
C VAL A 118 -0.94 11.30 19.21
N PRO A 119 -0.11 11.42 20.25
CA PRO A 119 1.33 11.16 20.14
C PRO A 119 1.62 9.70 19.81
N GLY A 120 2.60 9.45 18.95
CA GLY A 120 3.09 8.10 18.64
C GLY A 120 2.27 7.30 17.62
N GLU A 121 1.06 7.74 17.24
CA GLU A 121 0.27 7.10 16.18
C GLU A 121 0.58 7.68 14.79
N PHE A 122 0.33 6.90 13.73
CA PHE A 122 0.40 7.35 12.34
C PHE A 122 1.78 7.85 11.90
N ARG A 123 2.85 7.20 12.36
CA ARG A 123 4.23 7.60 12.10
C ARG A 123 4.50 7.69 10.60
N LEU A 124 4.15 6.65 9.85
CA LEU A 124 4.45 6.59 8.42
C LEU A 124 3.57 7.56 7.65
N LEU A 125 2.31 7.72 8.05
CA LEU A 125 1.38 8.61 7.37
C LEU A 125 1.77 10.07 7.54
N ARG A 126 2.25 10.47 8.73
CA ARG A 126 2.85 11.80 8.94
C ARG A 126 4.03 12.01 8.00
N LEU A 127 4.95 11.06 7.94
CA LEU A 127 6.10 11.14 7.03
C LEU A 127 5.67 11.24 5.56
N LEU A 128 4.61 10.54 5.14
CA LEU A 128 4.08 10.60 3.78
C LEU A 128 3.58 12.00 3.41
N LEU A 129 2.92 12.68 4.36
CA LEU A 129 2.30 14.00 4.17
C LEU A 129 3.27 15.17 4.37
N GLU A 130 4.27 15.01 5.24
CA GLU A 130 5.29 16.03 5.52
C GLU A 130 6.43 16.02 4.50
N ARG A 131 6.75 14.86 3.92
CA ARG A 131 7.84 14.71 2.94
C ARG A 131 7.33 14.95 1.52
N ASP A 132 8.27 15.27 0.64
CA ASP A 132 8.00 15.44 -0.79
C ASP A 132 7.36 14.20 -1.42
N ALA A 133 6.70 14.41 -2.57
CA ALA A 133 5.97 13.38 -3.30
C ALA A 133 6.79 12.10 -3.61
N VAL A 134 8.11 12.23 -3.64
CA VAL A 134 9.08 11.16 -3.97
C VAL A 134 9.35 10.20 -2.80
N TRP A 135 8.91 10.52 -1.58
CA TRP A 135 9.19 9.66 -0.41
C TRP A 135 8.51 8.28 -0.51
N ASP A 136 9.27 7.24 -0.16
CA ASP A 136 8.85 5.83 -0.19
C ASP A 136 9.33 5.13 1.09
N PRO A 137 8.43 4.55 1.90
CA PRO A 137 8.80 3.89 3.15
C PRO A 137 9.51 2.54 2.93
N CYS A 138 9.50 1.98 1.72
CA CYS A 138 10.04 0.64 1.48
C CYS A 138 11.55 0.54 1.82
N THR A 139 11.85 -0.29 2.81
CA THR A 139 13.21 -0.46 3.37
C THR A 139 14.10 -1.39 2.54
N LEU A 140 13.52 -2.11 1.57
CA LEU A 140 14.27 -3.04 0.73
C LEU A 140 15.22 -2.28 -0.21
N SER A 141 16.49 -2.69 -0.22
CA SER A 141 17.46 -2.24 -1.24
C SER A 141 16.98 -2.56 -2.66
N TRP A 142 17.43 -1.79 -3.64
CA TRP A 142 17.06 -1.96 -5.06
C TRP A 142 17.28 -3.41 -5.57
N ALA A 143 18.38 -4.05 -5.17
CA ALA A 143 18.69 -5.42 -5.57
C ALA A 143 17.69 -6.42 -4.99
N ARG A 144 17.31 -6.25 -3.71
CA ARG A 144 16.28 -7.05 -3.06
C ARG A 144 14.90 -6.80 -3.65
N ARG A 145 14.56 -5.55 -3.98
CA ARG A 145 13.29 -5.22 -4.66
C ARG A 145 13.17 -5.96 -5.99
N ARG A 146 14.25 -5.99 -6.79
CA ARG A 146 14.29 -6.67 -8.08
C ARG A 146 14.20 -8.19 -7.92
N LEU A 147 14.96 -8.78 -7.00
CA LEU A 147 14.90 -10.22 -6.70
C LEU A 147 13.53 -10.65 -6.16
N ALA A 148 12.94 -9.81 -5.32
CA ALA A 148 11.62 -10.02 -4.76
C ALA A 148 10.52 -9.77 -5.79
N GLY A 149 10.77 -9.13 -6.95
CA GLY A 149 9.74 -8.78 -7.93
C GLY A 149 8.79 -7.66 -7.45
N VAL A 150 9.30 -6.75 -6.61
CA VAL A 150 8.58 -5.57 -6.10
C VAL A 150 8.68 -4.40 -7.09
N THR A 151 9.74 -4.37 -7.89
CA THR A 151 9.95 -3.36 -8.93
C THR A 151 8.88 -3.44 -10.00
N GLY A 152 8.10 -2.38 -10.15
CA GLY A 152 7.26 -2.15 -11.32
C GLY A 152 8.12 -1.81 -12.55
N PRO A 153 7.56 -1.92 -13.78
CA PRO A 153 8.26 -1.40 -14.95
C PRO A 153 8.58 0.08 -14.71
N ARG A 154 9.83 0.49 -14.97
CA ARG A 154 10.17 1.91 -15.04
C ARG A 154 9.35 2.49 -16.18
N THR A 155 8.32 3.27 -15.86
CA THR A 155 7.73 4.19 -16.84
C THR A 155 8.84 5.14 -17.24
N ILE A 156 9.25 5.02 -18.50
CA ILE A 156 10.18 5.91 -19.21
C ILE A 156 9.40 7.16 -19.59
#